data_AF-A0A5D6Y3R5-F1
#
_entry.id   AF-A0A5D6Y3R5-F1
#
_cell.length_a   1.000
_cell.length_b   1.000
_cell.length_c   1.000
_cell.angle_alpha   90.00
_cell.angle_beta   90.00
_cell.angle_gamma   90.00
#
_symmetry.space_group_name_H-M   'P 1'
#
loop_
_entity.id
_entity.type
_entity.pdbx_description
1 polymer ?
#
loop_
_entity_poly.entity_id
_entity_poly.type
_entity_poly.pdbx_seq_one_letter_code
_entity_poly.pdbx_strand_id
1 'polypeptide(L)'
;MENCVTANWSRAEAALRTRLRLAEVKTLATVQRARVANAIVIPKILFVARHSWLTSEVVTQVQLLVRELVWGRTTSAPRRAWLGAEQSEFTAPKGGISMPNVVTELLAMAAMAVARRA
;
A
#
# COMPACT_ATOMS: atom_id res chain seq x y z
N MET A 1 -0.22 27.17 7.07
CA MET A 1 1.14 26.77 6.65
C MET A 1 1.10 25.25 6.52
N GLU A 2 1.15 24.72 5.31
CA GLU A 2 1.10 23.28 5.09
C GLU A 2 2.43 22.68 5.56
N ASN A 3 2.39 21.68 6.46
CA ASN A 3 3.62 21.09 6.98
C ASN A 3 4.34 20.32 5.86
N CYS A 4 5.67 20.38 5.78
CA CYS A 4 6.45 19.72 4.72
C CYS A 4 6.15 18.20 4.62
N VAL A 5 5.84 17.58 5.76
CA VAL A 5 5.36 16.19 5.89
C VAL A 5 4.06 15.94 5.14
N THR A 6 3.06 16.80 5.29
CA THR A 6 1.75 16.65 4.64
C THR A 6 1.85 16.89 3.14
N ALA A 7 2.68 17.85 2.71
CA ALA A 7 2.93 18.11 1.30
C ALA A 7 3.62 16.93 0.59
N ASN A 8 4.63 16.32 1.23
CA ASN A 8 5.30 15.13 0.70
C ASN A 8 4.34 13.94 0.56
N TRP A 9 3.46 13.75 1.55
CA TRP A 9 2.45 12.70 1.51
C TRP A 9 1.37 12.92 0.46
N SER A 10 0.87 14.15 0.32
CA SER A 10 -0.09 14.52 -0.73
C SER A 10 0.46 14.21 -2.12
N ARG A 11 1.73 14.54 -2.38
CA ARG A 11 2.41 14.20 -3.65
C ARG A 11 2.58 12.70 -3.84
N ALA A 12 2.96 11.98 -2.79
CA ALA A 12 3.10 10.53 -2.82
C ALA A 12 1.76 9.87 -3.14
N GLU A 13 0.69 10.28 -2.45
CA GLU A 13 -0.67 9.83 -2.68
C GLU A 13 -1.14 10.10 -4.11
N ALA A 14 -0.97 11.32 -4.62
CA ALA A 14 -1.35 11.66 -6.00
C ALA A 14 -0.62 10.75 -7.01
N ALA A 15 0.68 10.54 -6.81
CA ALA A 15 1.47 9.66 -7.67
C ALA A 15 1.08 8.18 -7.54
N LEU A 16 0.62 7.74 -6.37
CA LEU A 16 0.10 6.39 -6.16
C LEU A 16 -1.27 6.21 -6.83
N ARG A 17 -2.18 7.18 -6.69
CA ARG A 17 -3.50 7.17 -7.34
C ARG A 17 -3.39 7.11 -8.86
N THR A 18 -2.46 7.85 -9.47
CA THR A 18 -2.22 7.76 -10.92
C THR A 18 -1.72 6.37 -11.33
N ARG A 19 -0.78 5.79 -10.58
CA ARG A 19 -0.30 4.43 -10.84
C ARG A 19 -1.40 3.38 -10.65
N LEU A 20 -2.29 3.60 -9.69
CA LEU A 20 -3.45 2.76 -9.44
C LEU A 20 -4.40 2.75 -10.63
N ARG A 21 -4.77 3.93 -11.15
CA ARG A 21 -5.60 4.03 -12.35
C ARG A 21 -4.97 3.31 -13.55
N LEU A 22 -3.67 3.49 -13.75
CA LEU A 22 -2.94 2.79 -14.81
C LEU A 22 -2.89 1.28 -14.60
N ALA A 23 -2.70 0.83 -13.35
CA ALA A 23 -2.69 -0.59 -13.01
C ALA A 23 -4.08 -1.21 -13.21
N GLU A 24 -5.17 -0.55 -12.80
CA GLU A 24 -6.54 -1.02 -13.01
C GLU A 24 -6.85 -1.24 -14.49
N VAL A 25 -6.40 -0.35 -15.38
CA VAL A 25 -6.60 -0.51 -16.83
C VAL A 25 -5.74 -1.65 -17.41
N LYS A 26 -4.56 -1.92 -16.83
CA LYS A 26 -3.58 -2.88 -17.37
C LYS A 26 -3.63 -4.27 -16.74
N THR A 27 -4.29 -4.45 -15.60
CA THR A 27 -4.27 -5.70 -14.83
C THR A 27 -5.68 -6.25 -14.66
N LEU A 28 -5.89 -7.49 -15.07
CA LEU A 28 -7.21 -8.11 -15.06
C LEU A 28 -7.51 -8.81 -13.71
N ALA A 29 -6.48 -9.34 -13.03
CA ALA A 29 -6.66 -10.14 -11.83
C ALA A 29 -6.23 -9.44 -10.53
N THR A 30 -6.99 -9.65 -9.44
CA THR A 30 -6.67 -9.17 -8.09
C THR A 30 -5.29 -9.64 -7.60
N VAL A 31 -4.90 -10.89 -7.91
CA VAL A 31 -3.57 -11.42 -7.53
C VAL A 31 -2.44 -10.66 -8.24
N GLN A 32 -2.63 -10.29 -9.51
CA GLN A 32 -1.65 -9.48 -10.24
C GLN A 32 -1.54 -8.08 -9.63
N ARG A 33 -2.67 -7.49 -9.22
CA ARG A 33 -2.70 -6.18 -8.54
C ARG A 33 -2.00 -6.21 -7.18
N ALA A 34 -2.18 -7.28 -6.41
CA ALA A 34 -1.41 -7.49 -5.17
C ALA A 34 0.09 -7.58 -5.44
N ARG A 35 0.53 -8.30 -6.47
CA ARG A 35 1.95 -8.35 -6.87
C ARG A 35 2.49 -6.98 -7.27
N VAL A 36 1.74 -6.22 -8.06
CA VAL A 36 2.10 -4.84 -8.45
C VAL A 36 2.19 -3.92 -7.22
N ALA A 37 1.25 -4.05 -6.29
CA ALA A 37 1.26 -3.28 -5.04
C ALA A 37 2.54 -3.55 -4.24
N ASN A 38 2.91 -4.81 -4.06
CA ASN A 38 4.15 -5.21 -3.38
C ASN A 38 5.40 -4.71 -4.12
N ALA A 39 5.45 -4.87 -5.45
CA ALA A 39 6.66 -4.57 -6.22
C ALA A 39 6.89 -3.07 -6.46
N ILE A 40 5.83 -2.25 -6.47
CA ILE A 40 5.91 -0.85 -6.91
C ILE A 40 5.40 0.12 -5.86
N VAL A 41 4.25 -0.16 -5.24
CA VAL A 41 3.58 0.79 -4.34
C VAL A 41 4.24 0.80 -2.97
N ILE A 42 4.48 -0.37 -2.38
CA ILE A 42 5.12 -0.48 -1.07
C ILE A 42 6.52 0.14 -1.06
N PRO A 43 7.44 -0.14 -2.02
CA PRO A 43 8.74 0.52 -2.04
C PRO A 43 8.66 2.05 -2.11
N LYS A 44 7.65 2.61 -2.78
CA LYS A 44 7.43 4.07 -2.84
C LYS A 44 6.96 4.63 -1.51
N ILE A 45 6.02 3.94 -0.85
CA ILE A 45 5.54 4.30 0.49
C ILE A 45 6.71 4.27 1.47
N LEU A 46 7.47 3.17 1.49
CA LEU A 46 8.63 3.01 2.35
C LEU A 46 9.70 4.08 2.07
N PHE A 47 9.94 4.43 0.81
CA PHE A 47 10.87 5.51 0.47
C PHE A 47 10.44 6.85 1.09
N VAL A 48 9.17 7.22 1.00
CA VAL A 48 8.66 8.46 1.61
C VAL A 48 8.73 8.37 3.14
N ALA A 49 8.32 7.23 3.71
CA ALA A 49 8.31 6.97 5.15
C ALA A 49 9.69 7.13 5.81
N ARG A 50 10.77 6.77 5.09
CA ARG A 50 12.15 6.97 5.59
C ARG A 50 12.52 8.43 5.84
N HIS A 51 11.97 9.34 5.04
CA HIS A 51 12.28 10.77 5.12
C HIS A 51 11.23 11.54 5.92
N SER A 52 10.02 11.00 6.01
CA SER A 52 8.89 11.61 6.67
C SER A 52 8.02 10.51 7.26
N TRP A 53 8.24 10.20 8.53
CA TRP A 53 7.48 9.16 9.21
C TRP A 53 5.98 9.49 9.24
N LEU A 54 5.15 8.46 9.07
CA LEU A 54 3.70 8.61 9.00
C LEU A 54 3.08 8.70 10.39
N THR A 55 1.97 9.42 10.49
CA THR A 55 1.05 9.28 11.63
C THR A 55 0.10 8.10 11.41
N SER A 56 -0.54 7.63 12.47
CA SER A 56 -1.54 6.55 12.44
C SER A 56 -2.66 6.77 11.42
N GLU A 57 -3.09 8.01 11.28
CA GLU A 57 -4.19 8.40 10.39
C GLU A 57 -3.75 8.24 8.93
N VAL A 58 -2.55 8.71 8.59
CA VAL A 58 -1.99 8.59 7.23
C VAL A 58 -1.73 7.13 6.90
N VAL A 59 -1.21 6.32 7.84
CA VAL A 59 -1.04 4.87 7.62
C VAL A 59 -2.37 4.21 7.24
N THR A 60 -3.45 4.57 7.94
CA THR A 60 -4.79 4.03 7.66
C THR A 60 -5.28 4.43 6.27
N GLN A 61 -5.10 5.69 5.89
CA GLN A 61 -5.45 6.17 4.54
C GLN A 61 -4.67 5.45 3.44
N VAL A 62 -3.37 5.21 3.67
CA VAL A 62 -2.50 4.52 2.72
C VAL A 62 -2.86 3.05 2.59
N GLN A 63 -3.18 2.38 3.71
CA GLN A 63 -3.70 1.02 3.69
C GLN A 63 -5.00 0.93 2.89
N LEU A 64 -5.89 1.92 3.02
CA LEU A 64 -7.11 2.00 2.22
C LEU A 64 -6.80 2.14 0.72
N LEU A 65 -5.87 3.01 0.33
CA LEU A 65 -5.43 3.15 -1.07
C LEU A 65 -4.86 1.83 -1.63
N VAL A 66 -4.07 1.11 -0.83
CA VAL A 66 -3.54 -0.21 -1.20
C VAL A 66 -4.67 -1.23 -1.37
N ARG A 67 -5.66 -1.25 -0.47
CA ARG A 67 -6.82 -2.13 -0.60
C ARG A 67 -7.62 -1.81 -1.84
N GLU A 68 -7.84 -0.55 -2.12
CA GLU A 68 -8.55 -0.10 -3.32
C GLU A 68 -7.80 -0.47 -4.60
N LEU A 69 -6.47 -0.42 -4.61
CA LEU A 69 -5.66 -0.91 -5.73
C LEU A 69 -5.91 -2.39 -5.99
N VAL A 70 -5.85 -3.21 -4.93
CA VAL A 70 -5.87 -4.67 -5.04
C VAL A 70 -7.28 -5.19 -5.34
N TRP A 71 -8.29 -4.70 -4.63
CA TRP A 71 -9.69 -5.12 -4.85
C TRP A 71 -10.30 -4.40 -6.05
N GLY A 72 -9.88 -3.18 -6.32
CA GLY A 72 -10.36 -2.30 -7.38
C GLY A 72 -11.42 -1.36 -6.86
N ARG A 73 -11.74 -0.34 -7.65
CA ARG A 73 -12.88 0.53 -7.42
C ARG A 73 -13.92 0.33 -8.52
N THR A 74 -15.20 0.34 -8.17
CA THR A 74 -16.26 0.70 -9.10
C THR A 74 -16.43 2.22 -9.09
N THR A 75 -17.01 2.80 -10.14
CA THR A 75 -17.15 4.25 -10.36
C THR A 75 -17.76 5.00 -9.17
N SER A 76 -18.53 4.32 -8.31
CA SER A 76 -19.20 4.87 -7.14
C SER A 76 -18.76 4.29 -5.79
N ALA A 77 -18.01 3.18 -5.74
CA ALA A 77 -17.69 2.49 -4.48
C ALA A 77 -16.42 1.63 -4.56
N PRO A 78 -15.74 1.36 -3.43
CA PRO A 78 -14.70 0.33 -3.42
C PRO A 78 -15.32 -1.04 -3.74
N ARG A 79 -14.65 -1.82 -4.58
CA ARG A 79 -15.13 -3.16 -4.93
C ARG A 79 -15.01 -4.06 -3.70
N ARG A 80 -16.08 -4.79 -3.40
CA ARG A 80 -16.12 -5.67 -2.22
C ARG A 80 -15.01 -6.73 -2.32
N ALA A 81 -14.17 -6.80 -1.28
CA ALA A 81 -13.21 -7.88 -1.11
C ALA A 81 -13.93 -9.21 -0.93
N TRP A 82 -13.47 -10.25 -1.62
CA TRP A 82 -14.01 -11.61 -1.49
C TRP A 82 -13.22 -12.46 -0.47
N LEU A 83 -12.09 -11.94 0.02
CA LEU A 83 -11.36 -12.48 1.18
C LEU A 83 -11.49 -11.53 2.37
N GLY A 84 -11.43 -12.09 3.58
CA GLY A 84 -11.19 -11.31 4.78
C GLY A 84 -9.80 -10.68 4.79
N ALA A 85 -9.60 -9.67 5.63
CA ALA A 85 -8.36 -8.89 5.68
C ALA A 85 -7.15 -9.78 5.97
N GLU A 86 -7.20 -10.59 7.03
CA GLU A 86 -6.11 -11.50 7.39
C GLU A 86 -5.81 -12.53 6.30
N GLN A 87 -6.85 -13.15 5.72
CA GLN A 87 -6.67 -14.16 4.68
C GLN A 87 -6.03 -13.56 3.42
N SER A 88 -6.33 -12.31 3.10
CA SER A 88 -5.76 -11.65 1.92
C SER A 88 -4.26 -11.37 2.03
N GLU A 89 -3.75 -11.21 3.25
CA GLU A 89 -2.32 -10.98 3.52
C GLU A 89 -1.49 -12.25 3.36
N PHE A 90 -2.09 -13.42 3.52
CA PHE A 90 -1.38 -14.69 3.33
C PHE A 90 -0.88 -14.85 1.89
N THR A 91 0.22 -15.58 1.75
CA THR A 91 0.76 -15.94 0.45
C THR A 91 -0.17 -16.89 -0.31
N ALA A 92 -0.11 -16.90 -1.65
CA ALA A 92 -0.91 -17.81 -2.47
C ALA A 92 -0.86 -19.29 -2.03
N PRO A 93 0.30 -19.87 -1.66
CA PRO A 93 0.36 -21.25 -1.13
C PRO A 93 -0.38 -21.47 0.19
N LYS A 94 -0.66 -20.41 0.95
CA LYS A 94 -1.37 -20.43 2.23
C LYS A 94 -2.84 -19.99 2.09
N GLY A 95 -3.36 -19.92 0.86
CA GLY A 95 -4.76 -19.57 0.58
C GLY A 95 -5.06 -18.07 0.49
N GLY A 96 -4.04 -17.21 0.45
CA GLY A 96 -4.21 -15.77 0.29
C GLY A 96 -3.76 -15.22 -1.06
N ILE A 97 -3.57 -13.90 -1.15
CA ILE A 97 -3.14 -13.21 -2.38
C ILE A 97 -1.87 -12.37 -2.20
N SER A 98 -1.21 -12.50 -1.06
CA SER A 98 -0.07 -11.68 -0.64
C SER A 98 -0.39 -10.18 -0.65
N MET A 99 -1.57 -9.77 -0.19
CA MET A 99 -1.90 -8.34 -0.13
C MET A 99 -0.95 -7.65 0.86
N PRO A 100 -0.30 -6.53 0.49
CA PRO A 100 0.62 -5.89 1.40
C PRO A 100 -0.10 -5.22 2.58
N ASN A 101 0.52 -5.32 3.75
CA ASN A 101 0.11 -4.65 4.97
C ASN A 101 1.12 -3.52 5.28
N VAL A 102 0.68 -2.28 5.14
CA VAL A 102 1.53 -1.09 5.29
C VAL A 102 2.13 -0.99 6.69
N VAL A 103 1.39 -1.38 7.74
CA VAL A 103 1.91 -1.36 9.12
C VAL A 103 3.07 -2.34 9.26
N THR A 104 2.87 -3.59 8.83
CA THR A 104 3.90 -4.64 8.89
C THR A 104 5.14 -4.26 8.10
N GLU A 105 4.98 -3.69 6.90
CA GLU A 105 6.08 -3.24 6.04
C GLU A 105 6.87 -2.07 6.68
N LEU A 106 6.17 -1.11 7.31
CA LEU A 106 6.81 0.00 8.02
C LEU A 106 7.59 -0.49 9.25
N LEU A 107 7.01 -1.41 10.03
CA LEU A 107 7.67 -2.01 11.18
C LEU A 107 8.91 -2.82 10.76
N ALA A 108 8.79 -3.62 9.69
CA ALA A 108 9.91 -4.36 9.12
C ALA A 108 11.02 -3.42 8.66
N MET A 109 10.68 -2.30 8.00
CA MET A 109 11.65 -1.28 7.60
C MET A 109 12.36 -0.65 8.80
N ALA A 110 11.62 -0.32 9.87
CA ALA A 110 12.20 0.24 11.10
C ALA A 110 13.13 -0.76 11.79
N ALA A 111 12.70 -2.01 11.95
CA ALA A 111 13.50 -3.09 12.53
C ALA A 111 14.81 -3.29 11.74
N MET A 112 14.75 -3.33 10.40
CA MET A 112 15.93 -3.44 9.54
C MET A 112 16.86 -2.23 9.63
N ALA A 113 16.34 -1.04 9.89
CA ALA A 113 17.15 0.16 10.10
C ALA A 113 17.89 0.12 11.45
N VAL A 114 17.23 -0.36 12.51
CA VAL A 114 17.83 -0.54 13.84
C VAL A 114 18.88 -1.64 13.81
N ALA A 115 18.56 -2.80 13.26
CA ALA A 115 19.48 -3.95 13.19
C ALA A 115 20.78 -3.64 12.46
N ARG A 116 20.75 -2.78 11.43
CA ARG A 116 21.98 -2.32 10.73
C ARG A 116 22.91 -1.45 11.58
N ARG A 117 22.40 -0.87 12.67
CA ARG A 117 23.17 0.02 13.56
C ARG A 117 23.63 -0.67 14.84
N ALA A 118 23.18 -1.91 15.08
CA ALA A 118 23.63 -2.76 16.19
C ALA A 118 24.84 -3.59 15.74
#